data_AF-A0A415HDE5-F1
#
_entry.id   AF-A0A415HDE5-F1
#
_cell.length_a   1.000
_cell.length_b   1.000
_cell.length_c   1.000
_cell.angle_alpha   90.00
_cell.angle_beta   90.00
_cell.angle_gamma   90.00
#
_symmetry.space_group_name_H-M   'P 1'
#
loop_
_entity.id
_entity.type
_entity.pdbx_description
1 polymer ?
#
loop_
_entity_poly.entity_id
_entity_poly.type
_entity_poly.pdbx_seq_one_letter_code
_entity_poly.pdbx_strand_id
1 'polypeptide(L)'
;VEENIRVDYNKLRMLIRKDKEFAHDASTIQTLVQQGYVTGELKTGFSAETVAEPDNFISLLFYFGMLTISGTLEGETKLTIPNQVVREQLYSYLLDTYNEADLRFDNWEKGKLASAMAYRGDWKAYFDYIAECLHRYSSQRDKQKGEAYVHGFTLAMTAQNRFYRPISEQENQEGYADIFMFPLLDIYKDMLHSYIIELKYAKGKDSDEKVEQLRQEAITQANRYAASETVQKAIGTTTLHKIIVVYQGMKMVVCEEV
;
A
#
# COMPACT_ATOMS: atom_id res chain seq x y z
N VAL A 1 5.64 19.84 -11.15
CA VAL A 1 5.38 19.43 -9.74
C VAL A 1 6.21 20.36 -8.88
N GLU A 2 5.57 21.18 -8.04
CA GLU A 2 6.25 22.20 -7.23
C GLU A 2 7.20 21.57 -6.21
N GLU A 3 8.47 21.99 -6.24
CA GLU A 3 9.53 21.51 -5.33
C GLU A 3 9.34 21.93 -3.86
N ASN A 4 8.39 22.84 -3.58
CA ASN A 4 8.25 23.50 -2.27
C ASN A 4 7.37 22.76 -1.24
N ILE A 5 6.63 21.71 -1.65
CA ILE A 5 5.86 20.84 -0.72
C ILE A 5 6.69 19.59 -0.36
N ARG A 6 7.96 19.56 -0.77
CA ARG A 6 8.92 18.55 -0.34
C ARG A 6 9.38 18.91 1.07
N VAL A 7 8.50 18.69 2.05
CA VAL A 7 8.86 18.61 3.47
C VAL A 7 10.21 17.93 3.55
N ASP A 8 11.19 18.64 4.14
CA ASP A 8 12.62 18.36 4.11
C ASP A 8 12.91 16.85 4.14
N TYR A 9 13.06 16.25 2.96
CA TYR A 9 12.96 14.81 2.69
C TYR A 9 13.91 13.99 3.58
N ASN A 10 15.04 14.60 3.92
CA ASN A 10 16.07 14.01 4.78
C ASN A 10 15.66 13.98 6.26
N LYS A 11 14.95 15.01 6.75
CA LYS A 11 14.45 15.05 8.13
C LYS A 11 13.37 13.99 8.34
N LEU A 12 12.45 13.83 7.39
CA LEU A 12 11.42 12.79 7.48
C LEU A 12 12.02 11.38 7.44
N ARG A 13 13.04 11.15 6.59
CA ARG A 13 13.77 9.88 6.53
C ARG A 13 14.46 9.54 7.87
N MET A 14 15.05 10.52 8.55
CA MET A 14 15.65 10.32 9.88
C MET A 14 14.63 9.92 10.94
N LEU A 15 13.40 10.46 10.86
CA LEU A 15 12.33 10.17 11.82
C LEU A 15 11.78 8.75 11.70
N ILE A 16 11.67 8.23 10.47
CA ILE A 16 11.15 6.88 10.21
C ILE A 16 12.21 5.79 10.47
N ARG A 17 13.49 6.09 10.23
CA ARG A 17 14.57 5.18 10.68
C ARG A 17 14.52 4.98 12.19
N LYS A 18 14.26 6.07 12.90
CA LYS A 18 14.02 6.08 14.34
C LYS A 18 12.77 5.25 14.69
N ASP A 19 11.63 5.42 14.00
CA ASP A 19 10.41 4.58 14.15
C ASP A 19 10.70 3.06 14.11
N LYS A 20 11.62 2.59 13.25
CA LYS A 20 12.04 1.18 13.23
C LYS A 20 12.90 0.72 14.42
N GLU A 21 13.67 1.63 15.03
CA GLU A 21 14.42 1.36 16.25
C GLU A 21 13.48 1.31 17.48
N PHE A 22 12.25 1.83 17.34
CA PHE A 22 11.24 1.87 18.40
C PHE A 22 10.33 0.63 18.31
N ALA A 23 10.66 -0.37 19.11
CA ALA A 23 10.05 -1.70 19.09
C ALA A 23 8.58 -1.73 19.55
N HIS A 24 7.66 -1.33 18.68
CA HIS A 24 6.22 -1.58 18.85
C HIS A 24 5.67 -2.49 17.74
N ASP A 25 4.74 -3.37 18.10
CA ASP A 25 4.33 -4.54 17.31
C ASP A 25 3.63 -4.23 15.98
N ALA A 26 3.34 -2.95 15.70
CA ALA A 26 3.12 -2.41 14.36
C ALA A 26 3.62 -0.97 14.33
N SER A 27 4.48 -0.61 13.36
CA SER A 27 4.87 0.80 13.16
C SER A 27 3.63 1.66 12.86
N THR A 28 3.54 2.87 13.40
CA THR A 28 2.43 3.81 13.15
C THR A 28 2.17 4.00 11.65
N ILE A 29 3.23 4.03 10.84
CA ILE A 29 3.12 4.12 9.39
C ILE A 29 2.44 2.89 8.79
N GLN A 30 2.77 1.69 9.24
CA GLN A 30 2.14 0.47 8.75
C GLN A 30 0.65 0.42 9.12
N THR A 31 0.30 0.85 10.33
CA THR A 31 -1.11 1.00 10.75
C THR A 31 -1.83 2.02 9.86
N LEU A 32 -1.24 3.19 9.59
CA LEU A 32 -1.81 4.18 8.66
C LEU A 32 -2.04 3.62 7.25
N VAL A 33 -1.06 2.90 6.72
CA VAL A 33 -1.12 2.31 5.38
C VAL A 33 -2.20 1.24 5.27
N GLN A 34 -2.40 0.47 6.34
CA GLN A 34 -3.41 -0.60 6.38
C GLN A 34 -4.77 -0.05 6.72
N GLN A 35 -4.92 0.57 7.89
CA GLN A 35 -6.17 1.01 8.50
C GLN A 35 -6.73 2.30 7.89
N GLY A 36 -5.90 3.06 7.18
CA GLY A 36 -6.22 4.39 6.68
C GLY A 36 -6.22 5.49 7.74
N TYR A 37 -6.15 5.13 9.04
CA TYR A 37 -6.11 6.05 10.16
C TYR A 37 -5.27 5.52 11.33
N VAL A 38 -4.95 6.42 12.25
CA VAL A 38 -4.45 6.10 13.61
C VAL A 38 -5.19 6.95 14.63
N THR A 39 -5.23 6.49 15.87
CA THR A 39 -5.68 7.28 17.00
C THR A 39 -4.50 7.64 17.89
N GLY A 40 -4.59 8.78 18.58
CA GLY A 40 -3.57 9.21 19.53
C GLY A 40 -3.86 10.59 20.10
N GLU A 41 -3.04 10.99 21.06
CA GLU A 41 -3.12 12.32 21.68
C GLU A 41 -2.12 13.28 21.01
N LEU A 42 -2.61 14.43 20.55
CA LEU A 42 -1.73 15.48 20.00
C LEU A 42 -1.01 16.23 21.13
N LYS A 43 0.27 15.94 21.29
CA LYS A 43 1.16 16.57 22.27
C LYS A 43 1.67 17.90 21.73
N THR A 44 1.46 18.97 22.51
CA THR A 44 1.90 20.34 22.16
C THR A 44 3.41 20.51 22.11
N GLY A 45 4.16 19.58 22.70
CA GLY A 45 5.63 19.53 22.62
C GLY A 45 6.18 18.25 23.22
N PHE A 46 7.35 17.84 22.72
CA PHE A 46 8.10 16.66 23.17
C PHE A 46 9.59 16.88 22.86
N SER A 47 10.47 16.18 23.57
CA SER A 47 11.91 16.27 23.32
C SER A 47 12.31 15.39 22.14
N ALA A 48 13.47 15.64 21.54
CA ALA A 48 14.00 14.79 20.47
C ALA A 48 14.29 13.34 20.92
N GLU A 49 14.42 13.13 22.23
CA GLU A 49 14.66 11.83 22.87
C GLU A 49 13.36 11.04 23.03
N THR A 50 12.23 11.70 23.25
CA THR A 50 10.90 11.07 23.41
C THR A 50 10.09 11.02 22.11
N VAL A 51 10.62 11.50 20.98
CA VAL A 51 9.99 11.39 19.64
C VAL A 51 9.52 9.96 19.31
N ALA A 52 10.18 8.97 19.91
CA ALA A 52 9.89 7.55 19.78
C ALA A 52 8.53 7.10 20.32
N GLU A 53 7.98 7.85 21.27
CA GLU A 53 6.72 7.49 21.90
C GLU A 53 5.59 7.63 20.87
N PRO A 54 4.61 6.70 20.84
CA PRO A 54 3.57 6.65 19.81
C PRO A 54 2.88 8.00 19.56
N ASP A 55 2.40 8.66 20.62
CA ASP A 55 1.72 9.96 20.52
C ASP A 55 2.64 11.08 20.05
N ASN A 56 3.92 11.06 20.43
CA ASN A 56 4.89 12.06 20.00
C ASN A 56 5.20 11.90 18.51
N PHE A 57 5.33 10.66 18.03
CA PHE A 57 5.52 10.38 16.61
C PHE A 57 4.29 10.77 15.78
N ILE A 58 3.08 10.44 16.24
CA ILE A 58 1.80 10.87 15.62
C ILE A 58 1.72 12.41 15.56
N SER A 59 2.02 13.07 16.68
CA SER A 59 2.03 14.54 16.77
C SER A 59 3.04 15.16 15.80
N LEU A 60 4.22 14.55 15.68
CA LEU A 60 5.25 14.97 14.74
C LEU A 60 4.76 14.87 13.28
N LEU A 61 4.18 13.73 12.89
CA LEU A 61 3.60 13.54 11.56
C LEU A 61 2.49 14.57 11.28
N PHE A 62 1.64 14.85 12.26
CA PHE A 62 0.63 15.90 12.16
C PHE A 62 1.24 17.28 11.94
N TYR A 63 2.25 17.68 12.72
CA TYR A 63 2.92 18.98 12.58
C TYR A 63 3.70 19.13 11.27
N PHE A 64 4.18 18.03 10.69
CA PHE A 64 4.77 18.02 9.35
C PHE A 64 3.74 18.04 8.22
N GLY A 65 2.43 18.03 8.53
CA GLY A 65 1.36 17.98 7.53
C GLY A 65 1.19 16.60 6.89
N MET A 66 1.79 15.55 7.47
CA MET A 66 1.65 14.17 6.99
C MET A 66 0.32 13.55 7.42
N LEU A 67 -0.29 14.09 8.48
CA LEU A 67 -1.58 13.69 9.00
C LEU A 67 -2.49 14.92 9.17
N THR A 68 -3.80 14.69 9.09
CA THR A 68 -4.85 15.65 9.45
C THR A 68 -5.86 15.00 10.38
N ILE A 69 -6.52 15.80 11.20
CA ILE A 69 -7.60 15.34 12.07
C ILE A 69 -8.81 15.01 11.19
N SER A 70 -9.34 13.80 11.33
CA SER A 70 -10.55 13.34 10.63
C SER A 70 -11.72 13.05 11.57
N GLY A 71 -11.52 13.16 12.88
CA GLY A 71 -12.58 13.08 13.87
C GLY A 71 -12.09 12.56 15.22
N THR A 72 -12.97 11.86 15.90
CA THR A 72 -12.71 11.22 17.20
C THR A 72 -13.17 9.77 17.13
N LEU A 73 -12.38 8.85 17.66
CA LEU A 73 -12.74 7.44 17.80
C LEU A 73 -12.53 7.03 19.26
N GLU A 74 -13.60 6.57 19.92
CA GLU A 74 -13.56 6.11 21.32
C GLU A 74 -12.95 7.13 22.31
N GLY A 75 -13.10 8.43 22.02
CA GLY A 75 -12.57 9.52 22.85
C GLY A 75 -11.16 9.99 22.47
N GLU A 76 -10.46 9.28 21.58
CA GLU A 76 -9.15 9.68 21.06
C GLU A 76 -9.25 10.46 19.74
N THR A 77 -8.25 11.31 19.46
CA THR A 77 -8.20 12.03 18.18
C THR A 77 -7.92 11.04 17.07
N LYS A 78 -8.76 11.02 16.04
CA LYS A 78 -8.58 10.21 14.84
C LYS A 78 -7.83 11.02 13.78
N LEU A 79 -6.72 10.49 13.29
CA LEU A 79 -5.86 11.11 12.30
C LEU A 79 -5.75 10.27 11.04
N THR A 80 -5.79 10.92 9.87
CA THR A 80 -5.71 10.28 8.54
C THR A 80 -4.74 11.02 7.64
N ILE A 81 -4.35 10.40 6.53
CA ILE A 81 -3.50 11.03 5.51
C ILE A 81 -4.34 12.08 4.75
N PRO A 82 -3.90 13.35 4.65
CA PRO A 82 -4.72 14.45 4.15
C PRO A 82 -4.99 14.42 2.64
N ASN A 83 -4.05 13.89 1.85
CA ASN A 83 -4.16 13.86 0.40
C ASN A 83 -3.24 12.81 -0.24
N GLN A 84 -3.42 12.61 -1.55
CA GLN A 84 -2.70 11.61 -2.33
C GLN A 84 -1.18 11.85 -2.39
N VAL A 85 -0.73 13.10 -2.46
CA VAL A 85 0.71 13.41 -2.53
C VAL A 85 1.41 12.98 -1.25
N VAL A 86 0.81 13.29 -0.09
CA VAL A 86 1.33 12.88 1.22
C VAL A 86 1.29 11.34 1.35
N ARG A 87 0.27 10.69 0.81
CA ARG A 87 0.16 9.23 0.79
C ARG A 87 1.29 8.58 -0.03
N GLU A 88 1.53 9.06 -1.25
CA GLU A 88 2.61 8.58 -2.11
C GLU A 88 3.99 8.78 -1.45
N GLN A 89 4.16 9.90 -0.75
CA GLN A 89 5.34 10.15 0.08
C GLN A 89 5.45 9.06 1.16
N LEU A 90 4.40 8.82 1.96
CA LEU A 90 4.38 7.76 2.99
C LEU A 90 4.68 6.37 2.45
N TYR A 91 4.13 5.99 1.29
CA TYR A 91 4.43 4.70 0.64
C TYR A 91 5.87 4.62 0.13
N SER A 92 6.37 5.70 -0.47
CA SER A 92 7.77 5.76 -0.89
C SER A 92 8.70 5.64 0.31
N TYR A 93 8.36 6.25 1.44
CA TYR A 93 9.11 6.09 2.68
C TYR A 93 9.03 4.66 3.23
N LEU A 94 7.85 4.04 3.25
CA LEU A 94 7.69 2.65 3.68
C LEU A 94 8.63 1.75 2.87
N LEU A 95 8.69 1.94 1.55
CA LEU A 95 9.55 1.17 0.66
C LEU A 95 11.05 1.50 0.82
N ASP A 96 11.41 2.77 0.97
CA ASP A 96 12.80 3.19 1.21
C ASP A 96 13.37 2.58 2.50
N THR A 97 12.53 2.39 3.53
CA THR A 97 12.98 1.75 4.77
C THR A 97 13.34 0.27 4.58
N TYR A 98 12.84 -0.38 3.52
CA TYR A 98 13.23 -1.74 3.16
C TYR A 98 14.55 -1.75 2.38
N ASN A 99 14.86 -0.66 1.66
CA ASN A 99 15.95 -0.50 0.69
C ASN A 99 17.36 -0.21 1.31
N GLU A 100 17.52 -0.21 2.64
CA GLU A 100 18.80 0.23 3.27
C GLU A 100 19.97 -0.78 3.24
N ALA A 101 19.87 -1.89 2.50
CA ALA A 101 21.04 -2.68 2.12
C ALA A 101 20.79 -3.42 0.79
N ASP A 102 21.49 -3.04 -0.28
CA ASP A 102 21.64 -3.79 -1.54
C ASP A 102 20.45 -4.02 -2.49
N LEU A 103 19.23 -3.57 -2.16
CA LEU A 103 18.05 -3.80 -3.01
C LEU A 103 17.54 -2.52 -3.66
N ARG A 104 18.41 -1.80 -4.39
CA ARG A 104 17.93 -0.71 -5.25
C ARG A 104 16.95 -1.31 -6.25
N PHE A 105 15.67 -0.96 -6.13
CA PHE A 105 14.72 -1.15 -7.21
C PHE A 105 15.33 -0.54 -8.46
N ASP A 106 15.52 -1.32 -9.52
CA ASP A 106 15.79 -0.71 -10.80
C ASP A 106 14.49 -0.02 -11.23
N ASN A 107 14.38 1.27 -10.90
CA ASN A 107 13.23 2.10 -11.26
C ASN A 107 12.95 2.04 -12.77
N TRP A 108 13.98 1.74 -13.58
CA TRP A 108 13.84 1.51 -15.01
C TRP A 108 13.10 0.21 -15.34
N GLU A 109 13.50 -0.91 -14.73
CA GLU A 109 12.85 -2.20 -14.90
C GLU A 109 11.40 -2.17 -14.43
N LYS A 110 11.15 -1.61 -13.23
CA LYS A 110 9.80 -1.42 -12.70
C LYS A 110 8.96 -0.53 -13.61
N GLY A 111 9.53 0.55 -14.16
CA GLY A 111 8.85 1.44 -15.10
C GLY A 111 8.46 0.73 -16.40
N LYS A 112 9.28 -0.19 -16.90
CA LYS A 112 8.95 -1.02 -18.06
C LYS A 112 7.82 -2.00 -17.77
N LEU A 113 7.85 -2.68 -16.62
CA LEU A 113 6.78 -3.59 -16.20
C LEU A 113 5.45 -2.84 -16.03
N ALA A 114 5.47 -1.67 -15.39
CA ALA A 114 4.29 -0.82 -15.24
C ALA A 114 3.71 -0.38 -16.60
N SER A 115 4.58 -0.06 -17.57
CA SER A 115 4.17 0.31 -18.92
C SER A 115 3.58 -0.88 -19.69
N ALA A 116 4.22 -2.06 -19.57
CA ALA A 116 3.73 -3.29 -20.16
C ALA A 116 2.33 -3.65 -19.66
N MET A 117 2.12 -3.56 -18.34
CA MET A 117 0.83 -3.69 -17.70
C MET A 117 -0.18 -2.68 -18.29
N ALA A 118 0.15 -1.38 -18.32
CA ALA A 118 -0.79 -0.34 -18.75
C ALA A 118 -1.20 -0.35 -20.22
N TYR A 119 -0.29 -0.73 -21.12
CA TYR A 119 -0.51 -0.61 -22.57
C TYR A 119 -0.69 -1.95 -23.30
N ARG A 120 -0.29 -3.08 -22.68
CA ARG A 120 -0.37 -4.41 -23.30
C ARG A 120 -1.10 -5.45 -22.48
N GLY A 121 -1.45 -5.14 -21.23
CA GLY A 121 -2.08 -6.11 -20.36
C GLY A 121 -1.08 -7.08 -19.73
N ASP A 122 0.23 -6.84 -19.84
CA ASP A 122 1.30 -7.73 -19.34
C ASP A 122 1.44 -7.61 -17.80
N TRP A 123 0.37 -7.91 -17.06
CA TRP A 123 0.27 -7.70 -15.62
C TRP A 123 1.06 -8.73 -14.80
N LYS A 124 1.14 -9.98 -15.26
CA LYS A 124 1.71 -11.09 -14.49
C LYS A 124 3.15 -10.83 -14.06
N ALA A 125 3.98 -10.33 -14.99
CA ALA A 125 5.37 -9.99 -14.72
C ALA A 125 5.53 -8.88 -13.66
N TYR A 126 4.57 -7.94 -13.59
CA TYR A 126 4.57 -6.89 -12.58
C TYR A 126 4.31 -7.45 -11.18
N PHE A 127 3.36 -8.37 -11.01
CA PHE A 127 3.07 -8.99 -9.72
C PHE A 127 4.13 -10.02 -9.30
N ASP A 128 4.72 -10.75 -10.24
CA ASP A 128 5.86 -11.63 -9.96
C ASP A 128 7.05 -10.85 -9.41
N TYR A 129 7.32 -9.67 -10.00
CA TYR A 129 8.33 -8.76 -9.48
C TYR A 129 8.02 -8.29 -8.05
N ILE A 130 6.76 -7.93 -7.75
CA ILE A 130 6.35 -7.55 -6.38
C ILE A 130 6.58 -8.71 -5.40
N ALA A 131 6.18 -9.93 -5.77
CA ALA A 131 6.34 -11.11 -4.93
C ALA A 131 7.82 -11.43 -4.66
N GLU A 132 8.69 -11.31 -5.67
CA GLU A 132 10.13 -11.49 -5.51
C GLU A 132 10.72 -10.43 -4.56
N CYS A 133 10.31 -9.16 -4.70
CA CYS A 133 10.72 -8.10 -3.79
C CYS A 133 10.27 -8.41 -2.35
N LEU A 134 8.99 -8.75 -2.17
CA LEU A 134 8.43 -9.11 -0.87
C LEU A 134 9.22 -10.25 -0.22
N HIS A 135 9.51 -11.31 -0.99
CA HIS A 135 10.29 -12.45 -0.51
C HIS A 135 11.70 -12.04 -0.07
N ARG A 136 12.42 -11.28 -0.90
CA ARG A 136 13.78 -10.78 -0.59
C ARG A 136 13.81 -9.90 0.66
N TYR A 137 12.81 -9.05 0.90
CA TYR A 137 12.80 -8.19 2.10
C TYR A 137 12.38 -8.95 3.36
N SER A 138 11.41 -9.86 3.24
CA SER A 138 10.95 -10.66 4.39
C SER A 138 12.02 -11.61 4.93
N SER A 139 12.91 -12.13 4.07
CA SER A 139 13.99 -13.03 4.47
C SER A 139 15.11 -12.32 5.24
N GLN A 140 15.24 -11.01 5.09
CA GLN A 140 16.25 -10.19 5.78
C GLN A 140 15.79 -9.70 7.16
N ARG A 141 14.49 -9.81 7.50
CA ARG A 141 13.93 -9.19 8.71
C ARG A 141 12.92 -10.11 9.40
N ASP A 142 13.31 -10.68 10.54
CA ASP A 142 12.50 -11.67 11.25
C ASP A 142 11.13 -11.17 11.73
N LYS A 143 10.97 -9.86 11.93
CA LYS A 143 9.73 -9.21 12.41
C LYS A 143 8.73 -8.85 11.29
N GLN A 144 9.10 -8.92 10.01
CA GLN A 144 8.26 -8.46 8.90
C GLN A 144 7.55 -9.62 8.20
N LYS A 145 6.52 -10.16 8.88
CA LYS A 145 5.73 -11.31 8.42
C LYS A 145 4.25 -11.05 8.70
N GLY A 146 3.35 -11.71 7.98
CA GLY A 146 1.90 -11.62 8.20
C GLY A 146 1.15 -10.85 7.11
N GLU A 147 -0.17 -11.02 7.12
CA GLU A 147 -1.13 -10.43 6.17
C GLU A 147 -0.96 -8.93 6.01
N ALA A 148 -0.97 -8.23 7.15
CA ALA A 148 -0.70 -6.82 7.30
C ALA A 148 0.51 -6.36 6.47
N TYR A 149 1.63 -7.06 6.60
CA TYR A 149 2.86 -6.75 5.86
C TYR A 149 2.71 -6.99 4.35
N VAL A 150 2.14 -8.12 3.94
CA VAL A 150 1.93 -8.47 2.52
C VAL A 150 1.03 -7.44 1.83
N HIS A 151 -0.09 -7.08 2.47
CA HIS A 151 -1.06 -6.14 1.91
C HIS A 151 -0.45 -4.74 1.81
N GLY A 152 0.14 -4.24 2.91
CA GLY A 152 0.77 -2.93 2.93
C GLY A 152 1.92 -2.78 1.95
N PHE A 153 2.76 -3.82 1.80
CA PHE A 153 3.85 -3.83 0.83
C PHE A 153 3.34 -3.83 -0.61
N THR A 154 2.34 -4.66 -0.92
CA THR A 154 1.74 -4.71 -2.26
C THR A 154 1.06 -3.39 -2.63
N LEU A 155 0.34 -2.78 -1.69
CA LEU A 155 -0.27 -1.46 -1.86
C LEU A 155 0.79 -0.37 -2.07
N ALA A 156 1.86 -0.35 -1.28
CA ALA A 156 2.93 0.61 -1.47
C ALA A 156 3.65 0.44 -2.82
N MET A 157 3.88 -0.82 -3.25
CA MET A 157 4.50 -1.11 -4.53
C MET A 157 3.65 -0.67 -5.72
N THR A 158 2.33 -0.89 -5.65
CA THR A 158 1.36 -0.45 -6.67
C THR A 158 1.18 1.05 -6.69
N ALA A 159 1.30 1.75 -5.55
CA ALA A 159 1.24 3.22 -5.50
C ALA A 159 2.40 3.93 -6.18
N GLN A 160 3.52 3.25 -6.41
CA GLN A 160 4.61 3.78 -7.23
C GLN A 160 4.37 3.60 -8.74
N ASN A 161 3.27 2.97 -9.16
CA ASN A 161 2.94 2.83 -10.57
C ASN A 161 2.36 4.14 -11.11
N ARG A 162 3.15 4.83 -11.94
CA ARG A 162 2.79 6.15 -12.48
C ARG A 162 1.51 6.20 -13.32
N PHE A 163 0.99 5.07 -13.82
CA PHE A 163 -0.18 5.04 -14.70
C PHE A 163 -1.51 4.94 -13.95
N TYR A 164 -1.44 4.62 -12.66
CA TYR A 164 -2.61 4.34 -11.84
C TYR A 164 -2.56 5.10 -10.54
N ARG A 165 -3.74 5.39 -10.00
CA ARG A 165 -3.91 5.74 -8.59
C ARG A 165 -4.55 4.54 -7.89
N PRO A 166 -3.83 3.80 -7.03
CA PRO A 166 -4.47 2.73 -6.28
C PRO A 166 -5.49 3.30 -5.30
N ILE A 167 -6.65 2.66 -5.22
CA ILE A 167 -7.72 2.94 -4.26
C ILE A 167 -7.93 1.65 -3.48
N SER A 168 -7.87 1.68 -2.15
CA SER A 168 -8.11 0.50 -1.30
C SER A 168 -9.46 0.56 -0.59
N GLU A 169 -10.00 -0.60 -0.21
CA GLU A 169 -11.26 -0.77 0.55
C GLU A 169 -11.40 0.17 1.74
N GLN A 170 -10.32 0.46 2.44
CA GLN A 170 -10.38 1.20 3.70
C GLN A 170 -10.59 2.71 3.52
N GLU A 171 -10.47 3.22 2.30
CA GLU A 171 -10.71 4.63 1.99
C GLU A 171 -12.18 4.98 1.84
N ASN A 172 -13.03 3.98 1.55
CA ASN A 172 -14.44 4.20 1.27
C ASN A 172 -15.28 3.20 2.08
N GLN A 173 -16.22 3.71 2.86
CA GLN A 173 -17.11 2.93 3.74
C GLN A 173 -18.10 1.99 2.98
N GLU A 174 -17.83 1.67 1.71
CA GLU A 174 -18.69 0.92 0.77
C GLU A 174 -17.97 -0.27 0.08
N GLY A 175 -17.20 -1.08 0.81
CA GLY A 175 -16.84 -2.45 0.40
C GLY A 175 -16.15 -2.59 -0.97
N TYR A 176 -15.04 -1.91 -1.17
CA TYR A 176 -14.22 -2.00 -2.39
C TYR A 176 -13.34 -3.27 -2.37
N ALA A 177 -12.75 -3.60 -3.52
CA ALA A 177 -11.66 -4.58 -3.56
C ALA A 177 -10.44 -4.13 -2.75
N ASP A 178 -9.56 -5.07 -2.39
CA ASP A 178 -8.32 -4.77 -1.68
C ASP A 178 -7.51 -3.65 -2.36
N ILE A 179 -7.35 -3.71 -3.68
CA ILE A 179 -6.73 -2.64 -4.49
C ILE A 179 -7.43 -2.49 -5.84
N PHE A 180 -7.96 -1.30 -6.11
CA PHE A 180 -8.37 -0.87 -7.45
C PHE A 180 -7.33 0.07 -8.06
N MET A 181 -6.74 -0.32 -9.18
CA MET A 181 -5.81 0.50 -9.94
C MET A 181 -6.61 1.44 -10.85
N PHE A 182 -7.03 2.58 -10.29
CA PHE A 182 -7.77 3.61 -11.02
C PHE A 182 -6.90 4.18 -12.16
N PRO A 183 -7.31 4.06 -13.43
CA PRO A 183 -6.49 4.51 -14.55
C PRO A 183 -6.45 6.04 -14.66
N LEU A 184 -5.26 6.62 -14.82
CA LEU A 184 -5.07 8.07 -14.94
C LEU A 184 -5.25 8.55 -16.40
N LEU A 185 -6.43 8.33 -16.97
CA LEU A 185 -6.75 8.62 -18.38
C LEU A 185 -6.64 10.10 -18.77
N ASP A 186 -6.75 11.02 -17.80
CA ASP A 186 -6.52 12.45 -18.06
C ASP A 186 -5.07 12.77 -18.44
N ILE A 187 -4.14 11.95 -17.96
CA ILE A 187 -2.69 12.07 -18.21
C ILE A 187 -2.26 11.13 -19.33
N TYR A 188 -2.68 9.87 -19.28
CA TYR A 188 -2.30 8.81 -20.22
C TYR A 188 -3.51 8.37 -21.04
N LYS A 189 -3.89 9.17 -22.04
CA LYS A 189 -5.12 8.98 -22.81
C LYS A 189 -5.16 7.69 -23.64
N ASP A 190 -4.00 7.12 -23.93
CA ASP A 190 -3.78 5.98 -24.80
C ASP A 190 -3.50 4.67 -24.03
N MET A 191 -3.53 4.68 -22.70
CA MET A 191 -3.44 3.43 -21.92
C MET A 191 -4.72 2.59 -22.10
N LEU A 192 -4.55 1.27 -22.07
CA LEU A 192 -5.60 0.34 -22.52
C LEU A 192 -6.14 -0.58 -21.43
N HIS A 193 -5.49 -0.65 -20.26
CA HIS A 193 -5.79 -1.67 -19.25
C HIS A 193 -5.96 -1.05 -17.85
N SER A 194 -6.91 -1.58 -17.08
CA SER A 194 -7.13 -1.26 -15.66
C SER A 194 -7.32 -2.55 -14.84
N TYR A 195 -7.17 -2.46 -13.52
CA TYR A 195 -7.03 -3.65 -12.68
C TYR A 195 -7.79 -3.53 -11.36
N ILE A 196 -8.51 -4.60 -11.01
CA ILE A 196 -8.88 -4.93 -9.64
C ILE A 196 -7.93 -6.01 -9.16
N ILE A 197 -7.41 -5.87 -7.95
CA ILE A 197 -6.58 -6.85 -7.29
C ILE A 197 -7.25 -7.21 -5.97
N GLU A 198 -7.54 -8.49 -5.79
CA GLU A 198 -7.93 -9.04 -4.49
C GLU A 198 -6.75 -9.80 -3.90
N LEU A 199 -6.41 -9.44 -2.67
CA LEU A 199 -5.29 -10.00 -1.92
C LEU A 199 -5.83 -10.89 -0.81
N LYS A 200 -5.30 -12.11 -0.72
CA LYS A 200 -5.59 -12.98 0.42
C LYS A 200 -4.30 -13.51 1.02
N TYR A 201 -4.37 -13.73 2.32
CA TYR A 201 -3.26 -14.25 3.10
C TYR A 201 -3.67 -15.52 3.85
N ALA A 202 -2.93 -16.59 3.62
CA ALA A 202 -2.92 -17.80 4.42
C ALA A 202 -1.65 -17.84 5.27
N LYS A 203 -1.73 -18.39 6.48
CA LYS A 203 -0.54 -18.65 7.30
C LYS A 203 0.28 -19.76 6.65
N GLY A 204 1.59 -19.76 6.87
CA GLY A 204 2.49 -20.76 6.27
C GLY A 204 2.19 -22.22 6.60
N LYS A 205 1.38 -22.48 7.64
CA LYS A 205 0.95 -23.81 8.07
C LYS A 205 -0.47 -24.18 7.63
N ASP A 206 -1.19 -23.25 6.99
CA ASP A 206 -2.55 -23.51 6.53
C ASP A 206 -2.51 -24.46 5.33
N SER A 207 -3.55 -25.27 5.15
CA SER A 207 -3.60 -26.30 4.11
C SER A 207 -3.95 -25.73 2.73
N ASP A 208 -3.73 -26.54 1.69
CA ASP A 208 -4.09 -26.19 0.32
C ASP A 208 -5.60 -25.96 0.16
N GLU A 209 -6.45 -26.67 0.91
CA GLU A 209 -7.90 -26.41 0.92
C GLU A 209 -8.24 -25.02 1.45
N LYS A 210 -7.48 -24.51 2.45
CA LYS A 210 -7.68 -23.15 2.95
C LYS A 210 -7.25 -22.10 1.92
N VAL A 211 -6.16 -22.35 1.20
CA VAL A 211 -5.72 -21.50 0.09
C VAL A 211 -6.79 -21.43 -1.00
N GLU A 212 -7.36 -22.57 -1.38
CA GLU A 212 -8.44 -22.62 -2.39
C GLU A 212 -9.72 -21.92 -1.91
N GLN A 213 -10.09 -22.07 -0.63
CA GLN A 213 -11.21 -21.33 -0.05
C GLN A 213 -11.00 -19.81 -0.19
N LEU A 214 -9.83 -19.31 0.20
CA LEU A 214 -9.49 -17.89 0.10
C LEU A 214 -9.51 -17.41 -1.36
N ARG A 215 -9.02 -18.23 -2.30
CA ARG A 215 -9.07 -17.94 -3.73
C ARG A 215 -10.52 -17.75 -4.22
N GLN A 216 -11.43 -18.65 -3.85
CA GLN A 216 -12.85 -18.54 -4.26
C GLN A 216 -13.55 -17.32 -3.64
N GLU A 217 -13.24 -17.01 -2.38
CA GLU A 217 -13.72 -15.79 -1.71
C GLU A 217 -13.25 -14.53 -2.47
N ALA A 218 -11.97 -14.48 -2.84
CA ALA A 218 -11.39 -13.38 -3.61
C ALA A 218 -12.04 -13.25 -5.00
N ILE A 219 -12.26 -14.36 -5.72
CA ILE A 219 -12.96 -14.35 -7.02
C ILE A 219 -14.35 -13.73 -6.88
N THR A 220 -15.09 -14.13 -5.83
CA THR A 220 -16.43 -13.62 -5.56
C THR A 220 -16.40 -12.11 -5.28
N GLN A 221 -15.45 -11.65 -4.46
CA GLN A 221 -15.28 -10.24 -4.13
C GLN A 221 -14.90 -9.41 -5.38
N ALA A 222 -13.90 -9.86 -6.15
CA ALA A 222 -13.46 -9.19 -7.37
C ALA A 222 -14.60 -9.03 -8.37
N ASN A 223 -15.38 -10.10 -8.60
CA ASN A 223 -16.51 -10.07 -9.54
C ASN A 223 -17.61 -9.12 -9.08
N ARG A 224 -17.95 -9.14 -7.79
CA ARG A 224 -18.95 -8.22 -7.21
C ARG A 224 -18.51 -6.78 -7.36
N TYR A 225 -17.25 -6.47 -7.05
CA TYR A 225 -16.72 -5.11 -7.13
C TYR A 225 -16.57 -4.64 -8.58
N ALA A 226 -16.12 -5.50 -9.49
CA ALA A 226 -16.07 -5.21 -10.92
C ALA A 226 -17.43 -4.83 -11.49
N ALA A 227 -18.52 -5.42 -10.99
CA ALA A 227 -19.89 -5.10 -11.41
C ALA A 227 -20.45 -3.79 -10.82
N SER A 228 -19.73 -3.13 -9.89
CA SER A 228 -20.20 -1.90 -9.25
C SER A 228 -20.23 -0.73 -10.24
N GLU A 229 -21.23 0.16 -10.08
CA GLU A 229 -21.37 1.36 -10.92
C GLU A 229 -20.14 2.27 -10.80
N THR A 230 -19.55 2.37 -9.60
CA THR A 230 -18.33 3.15 -9.34
C THR A 230 -17.16 2.68 -10.21
N VAL A 231 -16.89 1.37 -10.26
CA VAL A 231 -15.83 0.82 -11.10
C VAL A 231 -16.15 1.00 -12.57
N GLN A 232 -17.36 0.66 -12.99
CA GLN A 232 -17.76 0.76 -14.40
C GLN A 232 -17.63 2.18 -14.95
N LYS A 233 -17.88 3.21 -14.12
CA LYS A 233 -17.62 4.61 -14.48
C LYS A 233 -16.13 4.97 -14.45
N ALA A 234 -15.36 4.41 -13.53
CA ALA A 234 -13.95 4.76 -13.31
C ALA A 234 -13.00 4.19 -14.36
N ILE A 235 -13.30 3.04 -14.98
CA ILE A 235 -12.39 2.37 -15.92
C ILE A 235 -12.27 3.08 -17.28
N GLY A 236 -13.21 3.98 -17.60
CA GLY A 236 -13.23 4.72 -18.85
C GLY A 236 -13.20 3.81 -20.08
N THR A 237 -12.19 3.97 -20.93
CA THR A 237 -12.02 3.19 -22.17
C THR A 237 -11.14 1.94 -22.00
N THR A 238 -10.64 1.67 -20.79
CA THR A 238 -9.74 0.55 -20.55
C THR A 238 -10.46 -0.79 -20.47
N THR A 239 -9.74 -1.87 -20.77
CA THR A 239 -10.16 -3.23 -20.42
C THR A 239 -9.87 -3.48 -18.94
N LEU A 240 -10.88 -3.87 -18.17
CA LEU A 240 -10.76 -4.17 -16.75
C LEU A 240 -10.35 -5.64 -16.54
N HIS A 241 -9.23 -5.85 -15.86
CA HIS A 241 -8.72 -7.15 -15.46
C HIS A 241 -8.97 -7.38 -13.96
N LYS A 242 -9.36 -8.60 -13.58
CA LYS A 242 -9.55 -9.00 -12.18
C LYS A 242 -8.46 -9.98 -11.79
N ILE A 243 -7.53 -9.54 -10.96
CA ILE A 243 -6.36 -10.32 -10.57
C ILE A 243 -6.54 -10.83 -9.15
N ILE A 244 -6.39 -12.14 -8.97
CA ILE A 244 -6.46 -12.80 -7.67
C ILE A 244 -5.06 -13.19 -7.25
N VAL A 245 -4.65 -12.73 -6.07
CA VAL A 245 -3.34 -13.04 -5.51
C VAL A 245 -3.51 -13.62 -4.10
N VAL A 246 -3.03 -14.85 -3.90
CA VAL A 246 -3.01 -15.50 -2.59
C VAL A 246 -1.58 -15.75 -2.16
N TYR A 247 -1.23 -15.23 -1.00
CA TYR A 247 0.04 -15.52 -0.33
C TYR A 247 -0.15 -16.56 0.76
N GLN A 248 0.75 -17.54 0.84
CA GLN A 248 0.86 -18.47 1.96
C GLN A 248 2.18 -18.18 2.66
N GLY A 249 2.11 -17.56 3.84
CA GLY A 249 3.27 -16.88 4.41
C GLY A 249 3.78 -15.82 3.42
N MET A 250 5.07 -15.88 3.06
CA MET A 250 5.68 -14.92 2.11
C MET A 250 5.74 -15.46 0.67
N LYS A 251 5.16 -16.63 0.39
CA LYS A 251 5.16 -17.24 -0.93
C LYS A 251 3.84 -16.91 -1.62
N MET A 252 3.91 -16.31 -2.81
CA MET A 252 2.75 -16.17 -3.69
C MET A 252 2.42 -17.54 -4.29
N VAL A 253 1.30 -18.12 -3.87
CA VAL A 253 0.85 -19.46 -4.28
C VAL A 253 -0.23 -19.43 -5.34
N VAL A 254 -0.98 -18.33 -5.44
CA VAL A 254 -1.94 -18.05 -6.51
C VAL A 254 -1.68 -16.66 -7.06
N CYS A 255 -1.65 -16.53 -8.37
CA CYS A 255 -1.56 -15.25 -9.09
C CYS A 255 -2.14 -15.45 -10.49
N GLU A 256 -3.42 -15.12 -10.66
CA GLU A 256 -4.18 -15.41 -11.88
C GLU A 256 -5.18 -14.30 -12.20
N GLU A 257 -5.68 -14.31 -13.43
CA GLU A 257 -6.79 -13.47 -13.88
C GLU A 257 -8.06 -14.31 -14.01
N VAL A 258 -9.20 -13.73 -13.62
CA VAL A 258 -10.53 -14.38 -13.59
C VAL A 258 -11.62 -13.53 -14.22
#